data_AF-U5YR06-F1
#
_entry.id   AF-U5YR06-F1
#
_cell.length_a   1.000
_cell.length_b   1.000
_cell.length_c   1.000
_cell.angle_alpha   90.00
_cell.angle_beta   90.00
_cell.angle_gamma   90.00
#
_symmetry.space_group_name_H-M   'P 1'
#
loop_
_entity.id
_entity.type
_entity.pdbx_description
1 polymer ?
#
loop_
_entity_poly.entity_id
_entity_poly.type
_entity_poly.pdbx_seq_one_letter_code
_entity_poly.pdbx_strand_id
1 'polypeptide(L)'
;MRTTGLNLLRPQFDLDDEGRFTSFEVVQGGARPGAGELRTHRVAVGVYDDDAEGRLVRTHRVEVDVTGERTPVEELVGVPRGKLVLVNDDDLTYCALRLDPGSLATLIDRIGDIAEPLPRTLCWSAAWEMTREAELKARDFTTLVAGGFGRETEIGVVQRLLLQVQTAVASYADESWATDTGWPLLTDALSAQLAAAEPGSDAQLAVVNALSGSVLPAATLDRFAAWLEGRDVPEGLTVDTDLRWRLLHALVAHGRADEEAIEAEHRRDPTAAGERQAERARSLVPTPEAKAKAWDRAVHDDELPNAVNEAIIGGFSHPGQRALLAPYVEKYFAEVADVWARRTSERAQSVVLGLFPSWAVEKSTVDAADAWLADESHPPALRRLVSEGRAGIVRALAAREFDRS
;
A
#
# COMPACT_ATOMS: atom_id res chain seq x y z
N MET A 1 -4.73 7.05 28.03
CA MET A 1 -5.16 8.01 26.97
C MET A 1 -6.67 8.18 27.05
N ARG A 2 -7.20 9.41 27.09
CA ARG A 2 -8.65 9.72 27.14
C ARG A 2 -9.23 10.23 25.81
N THR A 3 -8.38 10.44 24.80
CA THR A 3 -8.75 10.99 23.51
C THR A 3 -8.12 10.18 22.37
N THR A 4 -8.73 10.18 21.18
CA THR A 4 -8.36 9.34 20.03
C THR A 4 -7.71 10.16 18.91
N GLY A 5 -6.97 9.50 18.03
CA GLY A 5 -6.48 10.09 16.78
C GLY A 5 -5.17 10.88 16.90
N LEU A 6 -4.61 11.23 15.74
CA LEU A 6 -3.30 11.84 15.57
C LEU A 6 -3.43 13.33 15.24
N ASN A 7 -2.56 14.16 15.82
CA ASN A 7 -2.37 15.53 15.36
C ASN A 7 -1.45 15.53 14.15
N LEU A 8 -1.80 16.33 13.15
CA LEU A 8 -0.95 16.56 11.98
C LEU A 8 0.05 17.66 12.32
N LEU A 9 1.33 17.48 12.02
CA LEU A 9 2.36 18.50 12.18
C LEU A 9 3.00 18.82 10.82
N ARG A 10 3.05 20.11 10.47
CA ARG A 10 3.55 20.61 9.18
C ARG A 10 4.48 21.81 9.41
N PRO A 11 5.61 21.91 8.69
CA PRO A 11 6.40 23.14 8.66
C PRO A 11 5.69 24.20 7.81
N GLN A 12 5.64 25.44 8.31
CA GLN A 12 5.26 26.62 7.54
C GLN A 12 6.34 27.70 7.73
N PHE A 13 6.86 28.24 6.64
CA PHE A 13 7.97 29.18 6.66
C PHE A 13 7.97 30.09 5.44
N ASP A 14 8.62 31.25 5.58
CA ASP A 14 8.96 32.16 4.50
C ASP A 14 10.48 32.23 4.34
N LEU A 15 10.95 32.56 3.14
CA LEU A 15 12.37 32.63 2.81
C LEU A 15 12.79 34.05 2.37
N ASP A 16 14.04 34.41 2.60
CA ASP A 16 14.68 35.58 1.98
C ASP A 16 15.19 35.26 0.57
N ASP A 17 15.72 36.28 -0.11
CA ASP A 17 16.27 36.17 -1.47
C ASP A 17 17.48 35.22 -1.55
N GLU A 18 18.13 34.92 -0.42
CA GLU A 18 19.22 33.96 -0.31
C GLU A 18 18.77 32.55 0.14
N GLY A 19 17.46 32.32 0.31
CA GLY A 19 16.89 31.03 0.67
C GLY A 19 17.05 30.64 2.15
N ARG A 20 17.22 31.62 3.04
CA ARG A 20 17.21 31.43 4.50
C ARG A 20 15.83 31.72 5.07
N PHE A 21 15.46 31.08 6.17
CA PHE A 21 14.17 31.30 6.80
C PHE A 21 14.06 32.74 7.36
N THR A 22 13.02 33.47 6.95
CA THR A 22 12.64 34.76 7.56
C THR A 22 11.56 34.56 8.63
N SER A 23 10.79 33.48 8.51
CA SER A 23 9.83 32.97 9.50
C SER A 23 9.88 31.44 9.49
N PHE A 24 9.64 30.81 10.64
CA PHE A 24 9.43 29.36 10.71
C PHE A 24 8.47 29.04 11.85
N GLU A 25 7.43 28.27 11.55
CA GLU A 25 6.45 27.79 12.51
C GLU A 25 6.12 26.33 12.24
N VAL A 26 5.90 25.56 13.31
CA VAL A 26 5.22 24.26 13.22
C VAL A 26 3.72 24.49 13.36
N VAL A 27 2.95 24.09 12.35
CA VAL A 27 1.50 24.18 12.33
C VAL A 27 0.92 22.82 12.71
N GLN A 28 0.07 22.82 13.74
CA GLN A 28 -0.59 21.65 14.26
C GLN A 28 -2.06 21.60 13.84
N GLY A 29 -2.43 20.52 13.14
CA GLY A 29 -3.82 20.18 12.85
C GLY A 29 -4.51 19.48 14.03
N GLY A 30 -5.83 19.65 14.12
CA GLY A 30 -6.66 18.95 15.10
C GLY A 30 -6.61 17.42 14.96
N ALA A 31 -6.72 16.71 16.08
CA ALA A 31 -6.60 15.26 16.13
C ALA A 31 -7.63 14.53 15.25
N ARG A 32 -7.18 13.58 14.42
CA ARG A 32 -8.05 12.74 13.55
C ARG A 32 -7.67 11.25 13.64
N PRO A 33 -8.64 10.33 13.85
CA PRO A 33 -10.05 10.58 14.21
C PRO A 33 -10.17 11.12 15.65
N GLY A 34 -10.91 12.20 15.85
CA GLY A 34 -11.06 12.86 17.15
C GLY A 34 -11.96 14.09 17.07
N ALA A 35 -12.11 14.83 18.17
CA ALA A 35 -12.90 16.07 18.21
C ALA A 35 -12.10 17.29 17.75
N GLY A 36 -10.94 17.07 17.11
CA GLY A 36 -10.04 18.12 16.67
C GLY A 36 -9.17 18.70 17.78
N GLU A 37 -9.03 18.01 18.92
CA GLU A 37 -8.19 18.51 20.01
C GLU A 37 -6.70 18.68 19.59
N LEU A 38 -6.07 19.70 20.17
CA LEU A 38 -4.64 19.98 20.01
C LEU A 38 -3.91 19.48 21.25
N ARG A 39 -2.92 18.60 21.06
CA ARG A 39 -2.08 18.04 22.12
C ARG A 39 -0.72 18.72 22.12
N THR A 40 -0.11 18.85 23.28
CA THR A 40 1.29 19.28 23.38
C THR A 40 2.18 18.17 22.83
N HIS A 41 3.08 18.53 21.92
CA HIS A 41 4.06 17.62 21.34
C HIS A 41 5.47 18.15 21.57
N ARG A 42 6.37 17.28 22.02
CA ARG A 42 7.81 17.54 21.95
C ARG A 42 8.32 16.98 20.63
N VAL A 43 8.91 17.81 19.79
CA VAL A 43 9.43 17.41 18.47
C VAL A 43 10.82 17.99 18.23
N ALA A 44 11.60 17.36 17.36
CA ALA A 44 12.73 18.02 16.72
C ALA A 44 12.36 18.44 15.29
N VAL A 45 12.89 19.57 14.85
CA VAL A 45 12.87 20.02 13.46
C VAL A 45 14.29 19.88 12.92
N GLY A 46 14.46 19.00 11.94
CA GLY A 46 15.73 18.79 11.24
C GLY A 46 15.74 19.50 9.90
N VAL A 47 16.87 20.17 9.59
CA VAL A 47 17.16 20.69 8.25
C VAL A 47 18.32 19.88 7.67
N TYR A 48 18.14 19.38 6.45
CA TYR A 48 19.06 18.49 5.78
C TYR A 48 19.59 19.15 4.50
N ASP A 49 20.88 19.01 4.26
CA ASP A 49 21.56 19.49 3.05
C ASP A 49 22.67 18.51 2.67
N ASP A 50 23.34 18.78 1.55
CA ASP A 50 24.42 17.97 1.02
C ASP A 50 25.66 17.97 1.93
N ASP A 51 26.20 16.78 2.21
CA ASP A 51 27.58 16.61 2.67
C ASP A 51 28.57 16.72 1.50
N ALA A 52 29.87 16.59 1.79
CA ALA A 52 30.92 16.69 0.78
C ALA A 52 30.84 15.59 -0.30
N GLU A 53 30.18 14.47 0.02
CA GLU A 53 29.98 13.31 -0.84
C GLU A 53 28.63 13.35 -1.57
N GLY A 54 27.80 14.38 -1.35
CA GLY A 54 26.49 14.53 -1.95
C GLY A 54 25.40 13.64 -1.33
N ARG A 55 25.54 13.24 -0.05
CA ARG A 55 24.45 12.64 0.74
C ARG A 55 23.70 13.72 1.49
N LEU A 56 22.42 13.48 1.75
CA LEU A 56 21.60 14.37 2.59
C LEU A 56 21.86 14.06 4.05
N VAL A 57 22.48 15.01 4.75
CA VAL A 57 22.81 14.93 6.18
C VAL A 57 22.15 16.07 6.95
N ARG A 58 21.84 15.83 8.22
CA ARG A 58 21.26 16.87 9.08
C ARG A 58 22.30 17.95 9.36
N THR A 59 22.04 19.17 8.91
CA THR A 59 22.89 20.34 9.14
C THR A 59 22.44 21.15 10.34
N HIS A 60 21.14 21.17 10.63
CA HIS A 60 20.57 21.87 11.77
C HIS A 60 19.50 21.00 12.44
N ARG A 61 19.40 21.14 13.77
CA ARG A 61 18.39 20.48 14.60
C ARG A 61 17.92 21.44 15.68
N VAL A 62 16.63 21.69 15.75
CA VAL A 62 16.01 22.47 16.83
C VAL A 62 14.93 21.64 17.49
N GLU A 63 14.93 21.59 18.82
CA GLU A 63 13.91 20.89 19.59
C GLU A 63 12.91 21.89 20.15
N VAL A 64 11.61 21.63 19.98
CA VAL A 64 10.54 22.56 20.32
C VAL A 64 9.32 21.84 20.91
N ASP A 65 8.67 22.47 21.87
CA ASP A 65 7.34 22.08 22.34
C ASP A 65 6.27 22.74 21.47
N VAL A 66 5.63 21.97 20.60
CA VAL A 66 4.48 22.43 19.82
C VAL A 66 3.26 22.48 20.74
N THR A 67 2.69 23.68 20.87
CA THR A 67 1.50 23.93 21.67
C THR A 67 0.54 24.85 20.90
N GLY A 68 -0.74 24.48 20.91
CA GLY A 68 -1.74 25.22 20.14
C GLY A 68 -1.64 24.92 18.64
N GLU A 69 -2.20 25.81 17.83
CA GLU A 69 -2.32 25.61 16.38
C GLU A 69 -1.03 25.98 15.62
N ARG A 70 -0.29 26.96 16.12
CA ARG A 70 0.94 27.47 15.50
C ARG A 70 1.98 27.69 16.59
N THR A 71 3.17 27.16 16.39
CA THR A 71 4.29 27.36 17.30
C THR A 71 5.50 27.88 16.52
N PRO A 72 5.91 29.14 16.75
CA PRO A 72 7.12 29.70 16.18
C PRO A 72 8.38 28.94 16.62
N VAL A 73 9.36 28.85 15.71
CA VAL A 73 10.69 28.27 15.97
C VAL A 73 11.74 29.33 15.63
N GLU A 74 11.93 30.27 16.55
CA GLU A 74 12.77 31.46 16.33
C GLU A 74 14.24 31.11 16.05
N GLU A 75 14.72 29.98 16.58
CA GLU A 75 16.08 29.49 16.39
C GLU A 75 16.40 29.08 14.94
N LEU A 76 15.38 28.89 14.09
CA LEU A 76 15.57 28.62 12.66
C LEU A 76 15.62 29.91 11.81
N VAL A 77 15.27 31.07 12.36
CA VAL A 77 15.34 32.33 11.59
C VAL A 77 16.80 32.64 11.23
N GLY A 78 17.05 32.88 9.94
CA GLY A 78 18.39 33.06 9.38
C GLY A 78 19.13 31.76 9.02
N VAL A 79 18.56 30.58 9.32
CA VAL A 79 19.12 29.29 8.89
C VAL A 79 18.79 29.06 7.41
N PRO A 80 19.72 28.58 6.57
CA PRO A 80 19.42 28.15 5.20
C PRO A 80 18.37 27.03 5.18
N ARG A 81 17.42 27.07 4.24
CA ARG A 81 16.32 26.10 4.21
C ARG A 81 16.71 24.66 3.92
N GLY A 82 17.96 24.44 3.48
CA GLY A 82 18.46 23.13 3.05
C GLY A 82 17.70 22.55 1.86
N LYS A 83 17.85 21.25 1.64
CA LYS A 83 17.09 20.48 0.64
C LYS A 83 15.85 19.81 1.22
N LEU A 84 15.87 19.49 2.51
CA LEU A 84 14.78 18.79 3.20
C LEU A 84 14.59 19.37 4.61
N VAL A 85 13.34 19.62 4.96
CA VAL A 85 12.89 20.00 6.31
C VAL A 85 12.01 18.88 6.86
N LEU A 86 12.37 18.33 8.00
CA LEU A 86 11.65 17.26 8.66
C LEU A 86 11.18 17.69 10.05
N VAL A 87 9.87 17.84 10.22
CA VAL A 87 9.24 18.04 11.53
C VAL A 87 9.08 16.68 12.22
N ASN A 88 9.24 16.65 13.55
CA ASN A 88 9.36 15.43 14.34
C ASN A 88 10.50 14.52 13.87
N ASP A 89 11.60 15.15 13.50
CA ASP A 89 12.87 14.45 13.41
C ASP A 89 13.20 13.75 14.75
N ASP A 90 14.02 12.72 14.71
CA ASP A 90 14.25 11.76 15.81
C ASP A 90 13.01 11.02 16.35
N ASP A 91 11.82 11.20 15.73
CA ASP A 91 10.56 10.53 16.10
C ASP A 91 10.16 10.66 17.59
N LEU A 92 10.27 11.87 18.14
CA LEU A 92 10.08 12.12 19.57
C LEU A 92 8.61 12.06 20.04
N THR A 93 7.65 12.12 19.10
CA THR A 93 6.23 12.04 19.41
C THR A 93 5.45 11.23 18.39
N TYR A 94 4.29 10.72 18.81
CA TYR A 94 3.37 10.04 17.92
C TYR A 94 2.43 11.06 17.25
N CYS A 95 2.66 11.34 15.97
CA CYS A 95 1.90 12.31 15.17
C CYS A 95 1.87 11.94 13.68
N ALA A 96 1.05 12.64 12.89
CA ALA A 96 1.05 12.54 11.43
C ALA A 96 1.91 13.64 10.82
N LEU A 97 2.96 13.28 10.10
CA LEU A 97 3.91 14.24 9.54
C LEU A 97 3.47 14.72 8.15
N ARG A 98 3.77 15.99 7.87
CA ARG A 98 3.67 16.55 6.53
C ARG A 98 4.97 17.21 6.12
N LEU A 99 5.34 16.95 4.89
CA LEU A 99 6.46 17.58 4.22
C LEU A 99 5.97 18.81 3.46
N ASP A 100 6.83 19.82 3.37
CA ASP A 100 6.59 20.94 2.47
C ASP A 100 6.84 20.53 1.00
N PRO A 101 6.31 21.27 0.01
CA PRO A 101 6.48 20.94 -1.40
C PRO A 101 7.94 20.84 -1.87
N GLY A 102 8.84 21.67 -1.31
CA GLY A 102 10.26 21.64 -1.65
C GLY A 102 10.95 20.38 -1.14
N SER A 103 10.64 19.97 0.08
CA SER A 103 11.11 18.70 0.64
C SER A 103 10.58 17.49 -0.14
N LEU A 104 9.31 17.49 -0.52
CA LEU A 104 8.73 16.42 -1.35
C LEU A 104 9.44 16.30 -2.70
N ALA A 105 9.71 17.41 -3.37
CA ALA A 105 10.45 17.42 -4.63
C ALA A 105 11.86 16.83 -4.45
N THR A 106 12.57 17.17 -3.36
CA THR A 106 13.85 16.55 -3.04
C THR A 106 13.73 15.04 -2.84
N LEU A 107 12.70 14.56 -2.14
CA LEU A 107 12.55 13.13 -1.89
C LEU A 107 12.38 12.32 -3.17
N ILE A 108 11.57 12.80 -4.12
CA ILE A 108 11.29 12.09 -5.38
C ILE A 108 12.58 11.62 -6.06
N ASP A 109 13.60 12.48 -6.07
CA ASP A 109 14.87 12.19 -6.72
C ASP A 109 15.93 11.62 -5.77
N ARG A 110 15.85 11.93 -4.47
CA ARG A 110 16.99 11.80 -3.54
C ARG A 110 16.69 11.17 -2.18
N ILE A 111 15.53 10.55 -1.98
CA ILE A 111 15.21 9.89 -0.70
C ILE A 111 16.26 8.87 -0.26
N GLY A 112 16.87 8.16 -1.21
CA GLY A 112 17.94 7.20 -0.92
C GLY A 112 19.31 7.84 -0.59
N ASP A 113 19.46 9.15 -0.76
CA ASP A 113 20.68 9.89 -0.37
C ASP A 113 20.63 10.34 1.09
N ILE A 114 19.48 10.22 1.78
CA ILE A 114 19.38 10.47 3.22
C ILE A 114 20.25 9.46 3.95
N ALA A 115 21.31 9.96 4.60
CA ALA A 115 22.37 9.12 5.17
C ALA A 115 21.86 8.26 6.32
N GLU A 116 21.01 8.82 7.18
CA GLU A 116 20.50 8.15 8.38
C GLU A 116 19.20 7.37 8.09
N PRO A 117 19.05 6.11 8.55
CA PRO A 117 17.85 5.30 8.27
C PRO A 117 16.55 5.83 8.86
N LEU A 118 16.60 6.43 10.06
CA LEU A 118 15.39 6.90 10.75
C LEU A 118 14.70 8.07 10.00
N PRO A 119 15.39 9.18 9.65
CA PRO A 119 14.79 10.26 8.86
C PRO A 119 14.25 9.77 7.51
N ARG A 120 14.94 8.82 6.88
CA ARG A 120 14.47 8.20 5.63
C ARG A 120 13.18 7.41 5.83
N THR A 121 13.07 6.63 6.90
CA THR A 121 11.84 5.91 7.28
C THR A 121 10.68 6.86 7.60
N LEU A 122 10.95 7.97 8.26
CA LEU A 122 9.96 9.02 8.53
C LEU A 122 9.47 9.67 7.24
N CYS A 123 10.38 9.94 6.30
CA CYS A 123 10.05 10.48 4.97
C CYS A 123 9.16 9.52 4.16
N TRP A 124 9.48 8.23 4.15
CA TRP A 124 8.64 7.19 3.55
C TRP A 124 7.23 7.16 4.14
N SER A 125 7.15 7.19 5.47
CA SER A 125 5.87 7.18 6.19
C SER A 125 5.04 8.44 5.89
N ALA A 126 5.67 9.61 5.88
CA ALA A 126 5.03 10.88 5.55
C ALA A 126 4.50 10.88 4.11
N ALA A 127 5.32 10.45 3.13
CA ALA A 127 4.91 10.39 1.73
C ALA A 127 3.71 9.46 1.50
N TRP A 128 3.71 8.30 2.16
CA TRP A 128 2.58 7.36 2.08
C TRP A 128 1.30 7.93 2.71
N GLU A 129 1.38 8.52 3.90
CA GLU A 129 0.21 9.12 4.55
C GLU A 129 -0.33 10.31 3.75
N MET A 130 0.55 11.15 3.19
CA MET A 130 0.16 12.22 2.27
C MET A 130 -0.53 11.69 1.02
N THR A 131 -0.08 10.55 0.48
CA THR A 131 -0.74 9.90 -0.67
C THR A 131 -2.14 9.41 -0.31
N ARG A 132 -2.27 8.78 0.85
CA ARG A 132 -3.56 8.31 1.40
C ARG A 132 -4.54 9.45 1.67
N GLU A 133 -4.05 10.62 2.04
CA GLU A 133 -4.86 11.79 2.37
C GLU A 133 -5.04 12.77 1.20
N ALA A 134 -4.66 12.38 -0.01
CA ALA A 134 -4.79 13.20 -1.22
C ALA A 134 -4.01 14.54 -1.13
N GLU A 135 -2.84 14.50 -0.50
CA GLU A 135 -1.87 15.61 -0.41
C GLU A 135 -0.59 15.35 -1.24
N LEU A 136 -0.36 14.10 -1.66
CA LEU A 136 0.67 13.70 -2.62
C LEU A 136 0.01 12.83 -3.70
N LYS A 137 0.34 13.06 -4.98
CA LYS A 137 -0.25 12.27 -6.06
C LYS A 137 0.25 10.84 -6.00
N ALA A 138 -0.64 9.89 -6.28
CA ALA A 138 -0.27 8.47 -6.30
C ALA A 138 0.83 8.17 -7.34
N ARG A 139 0.83 8.87 -8.48
CA ARG A 139 1.90 8.78 -9.49
C ARG A 139 3.27 9.26 -8.98
N ASP A 140 3.28 10.30 -8.15
CA ASP A 140 4.51 10.86 -7.59
C ASP A 140 5.06 9.92 -6.51
N PHE A 141 4.19 9.38 -5.64
CA PHE A 141 4.57 8.34 -4.69
C PHE A 141 5.08 7.07 -5.38
N THR A 142 4.44 6.66 -6.49
CA THR A 142 4.89 5.51 -7.27
C THR A 142 6.28 5.74 -7.87
N THR A 143 6.53 6.94 -8.40
CA THR A 143 7.83 7.34 -8.95
C THR A 143 8.90 7.38 -7.87
N LEU A 144 8.59 7.99 -6.73
CA LEU A 144 9.44 8.03 -5.54
C LEU A 144 9.85 6.63 -5.08
N VAL A 145 8.89 5.71 -4.92
CA VAL A 145 9.19 4.33 -4.52
C VAL A 145 10.03 3.66 -5.59
N ALA A 146 9.62 3.69 -6.86
CA ALA A 146 10.32 3.06 -7.98
C ALA A 146 11.78 3.51 -8.11
N GLY A 147 12.10 4.78 -7.85
CA GLY A 147 13.46 5.31 -7.87
C GLY A 147 14.26 5.08 -6.58
N GLY A 148 13.60 5.02 -5.43
CA GLY A 148 14.27 5.08 -4.13
C GLY A 148 14.37 3.77 -3.35
N PHE A 149 13.48 2.80 -3.57
CA PHE A 149 13.32 1.67 -2.64
C PHE A 149 14.56 0.75 -2.57
N GLY A 150 15.34 0.66 -3.65
CA GLY A 150 16.56 -0.16 -3.70
C GLY A 150 17.71 0.35 -2.83
N ARG A 151 17.64 1.59 -2.34
CA ARG A 151 18.62 2.16 -1.40
C ARG A 151 18.19 2.05 0.05
N GLU A 152 16.98 1.55 0.31
CA GLU A 152 16.55 1.29 1.67
C GLU A 152 17.22 0.02 2.20
N THR A 153 17.87 0.14 3.35
CA THR A 153 18.62 -0.95 3.99
C THR A 153 17.74 -1.78 4.91
N GLU A 154 16.65 -1.21 5.41
CA GLU A 154 15.73 -1.88 6.32
C GLU A 154 14.70 -2.71 5.55
N ILE A 155 14.87 -4.04 5.53
CA ILE A 155 14.00 -4.93 4.75
C ILE A 155 12.51 -4.83 5.12
N GLY A 156 12.20 -4.60 6.40
CA GLY A 156 10.82 -4.40 6.85
C GLY A 156 10.18 -3.13 6.30
N VAL A 157 10.99 -2.10 6.02
CA VAL A 157 10.55 -0.87 5.33
C VAL A 157 10.33 -1.16 3.85
N VAL A 158 11.28 -1.84 3.19
CA VAL A 158 11.16 -2.25 1.77
C VAL A 158 9.87 -3.04 1.53
N GLN A 159 9.62 -4.10 2.30
CA GLN A 159 8.42 -4.94 2.13
C GLN A 159 7.13 -4.13 2.29
N ARG A 160 7.09 -3.20 3.25
CA ARG A 160 5.95 -2.31 3.45
C ARG A 160 5.76 -1.36 2.27
N LEU A 161 6.84 -0.74 1.78
CA LEU A 161 6.82 0.14 0.62
C LEU A 161 6.30 -0.56 -0.63
N LEU A 162 6.71 -1.81 -0.85
CA LEU A 162 6.25 -2.61 -1.99
C LEU A 162 4.73 -2.87 -1.94
N LEU A 163 4.17 -3.16 -0.77
CA LEU A 163 2.71 -3.28 -0.59
C LEU A 163 1.99 -1.93 -0.80
N GLN A 164 2.58 -0.85 -0.28
CA GLN A 164 2.01 0.49 -0.38
C GLN A 164 1.99 0.99 -1.82
N VAL A 165 3.07 0.80 -2.59
CA VAL A 165 3.12 1.24 -4.00
C VAL A 165 2.17 0.44 -4.88
N GLN A 166 2.02 -0.87 -4.64
CA GLN A 166 0.99 -1.66 -5.31
C GLN A 166 -0.42 -1.13 -5.01
N THR A 167 -0.67 -0.76 -3.75
CA THR A 167 -1.95 -0.12 -3.36
C THR A 167 -2.13 1.24 -4.03
N ALA A 168 -1.07 2.04 -4.14
CA ALA A 168 -1.12 3.35 -4.80
C ALA A 168 -1.50 3.21 -6.28
N VAL A 169 -0.78 2.36 -7.03
CA VAL A 169 -1.05 2.12 -8.46
C VAL A 169 -2.42 1.49 -8.66
N ALA A 170 -2.77 0.51 -7.83
CA ALA A 170 -4.06 -0.16 -7.92
C ALA A 170 -5.20 0.82 -7.60
N SER A 171 -5.24 1.39 -6.41
CA SER A 171 -6.46 1.97 -5.85
C SER A 171 -6.49 3.50 -5.87
N TYR A 172 -5.33 4.16 -5.89
CA TYR A 172 -5.25 5.63 -5.71
C TYR A 172 -4.88 6.38 -6.97
N ALA A 173 -4.17 5.76 -7.90
CA ALA A 173 -3.83 6.40 -9.16
C ALA A 173 -5.03 6.49 -10.09
N ASP A 174 -4.96 7.45 -11.03
CA ASP A 174 -5.83 7.44 -12.19
C ASP A 174 -5.72 6.10 -12.94
N GLU A 175 -6.86 5.56 -13.40
CA GLU A 175 -6.91 4.22 -13.97
C GLU A 175 -6.20 4.09 -15.31
N SER A 176 -6.27 5.14 -16.15
CA SER A 176 -5.57 5.16 -17.43
C SER A 176 -4.06 5.25 -17.21
N TRP A 177 -3.63 6.16 -16.33
CA TRP A 177 -2.22 6.26 -15.96
C TRP A 177 -1.70 4.98 -15.31
N ALA A 178 -2.45 4.36 -14.40
CA ALA A 178 -2.05 3.12 -13.73
C ALA A 178 -1.80 1.99 -14.73
N THR A 179 -2.67 1.87 -15.75
CA THR A 179 -2.56 0.85 -16.80
C THR A 179 -1.42 1.15 -17.76
N ASP A 180 -1.36 2.38 -18.29
CA ASP A 180 -0.45 2.75 -19.37
C ASP A 180 0.97 3.05 -18.88
N THR A 181 1.13 3.44 -17.62
CA THR A 181 2.42 3.91 -17.06
C THR A 181 2.73 3.33 -15.69
N GLY A 182 1.78 3.31 -14.75
CA GLY A 182 2.04 2.96 -13.35
C GLY A 182 2.53 1.53 -13.15
N TRP A 183 1.81 0.54 -13.68
CA TRP A 183 2.25 -0.87 -13.62
C TRP A 183 3.53 -1.14 -14.41
N PRO A 184 3.68 -0.65 -15.67
CA PRO A 184 4.96 -0.71 -16.38
C PRO A 184 6.13 -0.14 -15.57
N LEU A 185 6.01 1.09 -15.06
CA LEU A 185 7.04 1.75 -14.24
C LEU A 185 7.44 0.90 -13.03
N LEU A 186 6.46 0.40 -12.27
CA LEU A 186 6.72 -0.40 -11.09
C LEU A 186 7.38 -1.74 -11.44
N THR A 187 6.92 -2.44 -12.47
CA THR A 187 7.46 -3.74 -12.87
C THR A 187 8.86 -3.62 -13.49
N ASP A 188 9.15 -2.54 -14.20
CA ASP A 188 10.49 -2.23 -14.72
C ASP A 188 11.46 -1.92 -13.56
N ALA A 189 11.04 -1.10 -12.60
CA ALA A 189 11.85 -0.79 -11.41
C ALA A 189 12.14 -2.05 -10.57
N LEU A 190 11.13 -2.88 -10.33
CA LEU A 190 11.29 -4.18 -9.67
C LEU A 190 12.24 -5.10 -10.45
N SER A 191 12.12 -5.15 -11.78
CA SER A 191 13.00 -5.98 -12.61
C SER A 191 14.46 -5.51 -12.57
N ALA A 192 14.69 -4.19 -12.59
CA ALA A 192 16.01 -3.60 -12.44
C ALA A 192 16.61 -3.90 -11.07
N GLN A 193 15.81 -3.78 -10.00
CA GLN A 193 16.26 -4.09 -8.64
C GLN A 193 16.54 -5.58 -8.44
N LEU A 194 15.75 -6.47 -9.06
CA LEU A 194 16.04 -7.91 -9.03
C LEU A 194 17.40 -8.22 -9.68
N ALA A 195 17.77 -7.51 -10.75
CA ALA A 195 19.04 -7.69 -11.43
C ALA A 195 20.24 -7.12 -10.64
N ALA A 196 20.00 -6.13 -9.78
CA ALA A 196 21.03 -5.50 -8.96
C ALA A 196 21.16 -6.10 -7.55
N ALA A 197 20.16 -6.86 -7.09
CA ALA A 197 20.14 -7.44 -5.75
C ALA A 197 21.26 -8.47 -5.55
N GLU A 198 21.83 -8.50 -4.33
CA GLU A 198 22.78 -9.53 -3.95
C GLU A 198 22.10 -10.92 -4.01
N PRO A 199 22.74 -11.93 -4.65
CA PRO A 199 22.21 -13.29 -4.72
C PRO A 199 21.85 -13.85 -3.35
N GLY A 200 20.62 -14.34 -3.20
CA GLY A 200 20.14 -14.95 -1.95
C GLY A 200 19.76 -13.96 -0.85
N SER A 201 19.76 -12.66 -1.14
CA SER A 201 19.34 -11.63 -0.18
C SER A 201 17.82 -11.58 0.03
N ASP A 202 17.39 -11.09 1.19
CA ASP A 202 15.97 -10.83 1.46
C ASP A 202 15.36 -9.82 0.47
N ALA A 203 16.16 -8.85 0.00
CA ALA A 203 15.75 -7.89 -1.01
C ALA A 203 15.41 -8.57 -2.33
N GLN A 204 16.21 -9.55 -2.77
CA GLN A 204 15.94 -10.37 -3.96
C GLN A 204 14.58 -11.06 -3.84
N LEU A 205 14.31 -11.73 -2.71
CA LEU A 205 13.05 -12.42 -2.47
C LEU A 205 11.86 -11.45 -2.37
N ALA A 206 12.03 -10.31 -1.69
CA ALA A 206 11.00 -9.29 -1.56
C ALA A 206 10.56 -8.73 -2.92
N VAL A 207 11.50 -8.51 -3.83
CA VAL A 207 11.22 -8.05 -5.20
C VAL A 207 10.45 -9.09 -6.01
N VAL A 208 10.85 -10.38 -5.95
CA VAL A 208 10.11 -11.46 -6.64
C VAL A 208 8.69 -11.59 -6.09
N ASN A 209 8.54 -11.53 -4.76
CA ASN A 209 7.23 -11.56 -4.13
C ASN A 209 6.35 -10.38 -4.57
N ALA A 210 6.91 -9.17 -4.64
CA ALA A 210 6.19 -8.01 -5.14
C ALA A 210 5.78 -8.18 -6.61
N LEU A 211 6.70 -8.62 -7.50
CA LEU A 211 6.35 -8.91 -8.89
C LEU A 211 5.18 -9.89 -9.01
N SER A 212 5.14 -10.94 -8.17
CA SER A 212 4.07 -11.95 -8.21
C SER A 212 2.65 -11.43 -7.93
N GLY A 213 2.51 -10.27 -7.27
CA GLY A 213 1.23 -9.62 -6.99
C GLY A 213 0.87 -8.45 -7.92
N SER A 214 1.72 -8.15 -8.91
CA SER A 214 1.56 -7.00 -9.81
C SER A 214 0.80 -7.36 -11.10
N VAL A 215 0.42 -6.34 -11.88
CA VAL A 215 0.03 -6.55 -13.29
C VAL A 215 1.29 -6.67 -14.12
N LEU A 216 1.52 -7.87 -14.69
CA LEU A 216 2.81 -8.26 -15.27
C LEU A 216 2.82 -8.18 -16.81
N PRO A 217 3.91 -7.67 -17.41
CA PRO A 217 4.12 -7.79 -18.85
C PRO A 217 4.46 -9.23 -19.25
N ALA A 218 4.24 -9.56 -20.52
CA ALA A 218 4.47 -10.90 -21.07
C ALA A 218 5.88 -11.44 -20.79
N ALA A 219 6.90 -10.59 -20.92
CA ALA A 219 8.30 -10.98 -20.67
C ALA A 219 8.55 -11.44 -19.23
N THR A 220 7.90 -10.83 -18.23
CA THR A 220 8.03 -11.26 -16.83
C THR A 220 7.30 -12.58 -16.59
N LEU A 221 6.14 -12.77 -17.22
CA LEU A 221 5.41 -14.04 -17.17
C LEU A 221 6.22 -15.17 -17.81
N ASP A 222 6.90 -14.92 -18.92
CA ASP A 222 7.79 -15.90 -19.57
C ASP A 222 8.96 -16.30 -18.66
N ARG A 223 9.54 -15.34 -17.93
CA ARG A 223 10.57 -15.60 -16.91
C ARG A 223 10.02 -16.45 -15.77
N PHE A 224 8.83 -16.14 -15.26
CA PHE A 224 8.22 -16.90 -14.16
C PHE A 224 7.92 -18.34 -14.56
N ALA A 225 7.44 -18.57 -15.79
CA ALA A 225 7.26 -19.91 -16.34
C ALA A 225 8.59 -20.67 -16.44
N ALA A 226 9.65 -20.03 -16.94
CA ALA A 226 10.99 -20.62 -17.00
C ALA A 226 11.50 -21.00 -15.59
N TRP A 227 11.35 -20.11 -14.60
CA TRP A 227 11.78 -20.36 -13.22
C TRP A 227 11.04 -21.53 -12.58
N LEU A 228 9.74 -21.66 -12.84
CA LEU A 228 8.93 -22.77 -12.34
C LEU A 228 9.40 -24.12 -12.91
N GLU A 229 9.98 -24.11 -14.11
CA GLU A 229 10.63 -25.27 -14.77
C GLU A 229 12.10 -25.45 -14.35
N GLY A 230 12.64 -24.59 -13.49
CA GLY A 230 14.04 -24.62 -13.06
C GLY A 230 15.03 -24.07 -14.09
N ARG A 231 14.55 -23.32 -15.09
CA ARG A 231 15.37 -22.67 -16.12
C ARG A 231 15.58 -21.20 -15.79
N ASP A 232 16.78 -20.69 -16.04
CA ASP A 232 17.12 -19.25 -15.92
C ASP A 232 16.76 -18.61 -14.56
N VAL A 233 16.77 -19.42 -13.49
CA VAL A 233 16.52 -18.98 -12.12
C VAL A 233 17.65 -18.03 -11.69
N PRO A 234 17.34 -16.83 -11.15
CA PRO A 234 18.36 -15.91 -10.64
C PRO A 234 19.26 -16.59 -9.62
N GLU A 235 20.55 -16.28 -9.66
CA GLU A 235 21.51 -16.82 -8.70
C GLU A 235 21.06 -16.51 -7.26
N GLY A 236 21.15 -17.51 -6.37
CA GLY A 236 20.74 -17.39 -4.97
C GLY A 236 19.22 -17.47 -4.72
N LEU A 237 18.37 -17.37 -5.76
CA LEU A 237 16.93 -17.53 -5.61
C LEU A 237 16.56 -19.02 -5.52
N THR A 238 16.12 -19.45 -4.34
CA THR A 238 15.59 -20.80 -4.17
C THR A 238 14.12 -20.83 -4.54
N VAL A 239 13.76 -21.59 -5.59
CA VAL A 239 12.37 -21.82 -6.01
C VAL A 239 11.77 -22.99 -5.22
N ASP A 240 11.55 -22.74 -3.93
CA ASP A 240 10.90 -23.67 -3.00
C ASP A 240 9.39 -23.78 -3.23
N THR A 241 8.71 -24.67 -2.51
CA THR A 241 7.27 -24.92 -2.64
C THR A 241 6.42 -23.63 -2.56
N ASP A 242 6.75 -22.73 -1.64
CA ASP A 242 5.99 -21.49 -1.46
C ASP A 242 6.21 -20.53 -2.64
N LEU A 243 7.44 -20.40 -3.13
CA LEU A 243 7.73 -19.58 -4.31
C LEU A 243 7.11 -20.19 -5.58
N ARG A 244 7.14 -21.51 -5.74
CA ARG A 244 6.48 -22.21 -6.87
C ARG A 244 5.00 -21.86 -6.96
N TRP A 245 4.28 -21.93 -5.84
CA TRP A 245 2.87 -21.53 -5.78
C TRP A 245 2.67 -20.05 -6.11
N ARG A 246 3.51 -19.15 -5.61
CA ARG A 246 3.43 -17.70 -5.95
C ARG A 246 3.63 -17.45 -7.44
N LEU A 247 4.64 -18.07 -8.05
CA LEU A 247 4.90 -17.95 -9.49
C LEU A 247 3.71 -18.50 -10.29
N LEU A 248 3.18 -19.65 -9.89
CA LEU A 248 2.00 -20.24 -10.52
C LEU A 248 0.75 -19.37 -10.36
N HIS A 249 0.52 -18.76 -9.19
CA HIS A 249 -0.57 -17.81 -8.97
C HIS A 249 -0.48 -16.61 -9.90
N ALA A 250 0.71 -16.04 -10.07
CA ALA A 250 0.93 -14.95 -11.00
C ALA A 250 0.63 -15.39 -12.45
N LEU A 251 1.08 -16.57 -12.86
CA LEU A 251 0.79 -17.12 -14.20
C LEU A 251 -0.71 -17.35 -14.42
N VAL A 252 -1.39 -18.00 -13.47
CA VAL A 252 -2.83 -18.26 -13.53
C VAL A 252 -3.61 -16.96 -13.58
N ALA A 253 -3.26 -15.97 -12.74
CA ALA A 253 -3.91 -14.66 -12.73
C ALA A 253 -3.84 -13.91 -14.06
N HIS A 254 -2.84 -14.21 -14.89
CA HIS A 254 -2.67 -13.64 -16.23
C HIS A 254 -3.09 -14.60 -17.35
N GLY A 255 -3.75 -15.72 -17.03
CA GLY A 255 -4.22 -16.71 -18.01
C GLY A 255 -3.08 -17.45 -18.71
N ARG A 256 -1.88 -17.50 -18.11
CA ARG A 256 -0.68 -18.16 -18.65
C ARG A 256 -0.49 -19.59 -18.15
N ALA A 257 -1.31 -20.02 -17.19
CA ALA A 257 -1.38 -21.37 -16.66
C ALA A 257 -2.84 -21.75 -16.42
N ASP A 258 -3.14 -23.03 -16.56
CA ASP A 258 -4.50 -23.60 -16.52
C ASP A 258 -4.66 -24.62 -15.37
N GLU A 259 -5.80 -25.31 -15.34
CA GLU A 259 -6.09 -26.34 -14.33
C GLU A 259 -5.07 -27.49 -14.36
N GLU A 260 -4.50 -27.83 -15.53
CA GLU A 260 -3.50 -28.89 -15.62
C GLU A 260 -2.22 -28.50 -14.88
N ALA A 261 -1.78 -27.25 -15.03
CA ALA A 261 -0.64 -26.71 -14.29
C ALA A 261 -0.91 -26.67 -12.77
N ILE A 262 -2.13 -26.27 -12.36
CA ILE A 262 -2.54 -26.25 -10.94
C ILE A 262 -2.51 -27.65 -10.34
N GLU A 263 -3.10 -28.64 -11.02
CA GLU A 263 -3.12 -30.01 -10.53
C GLU A 263 -1.72 -30.65 -10.55
N ALA A 264 -0.88 -30.30 -11.54
CA ALA A 264 0.50 -30.76 -11.57
C ALA A 264 1.31 -30.23 -10.39
N GLU A 265 1.09 -28.98 -9.95
CA GLU A 265 1.75 -28.44 -8.77
C GLU A 265 1.14 -29.00 -7.48
N HIS A 266 -0.18 -29.18 -7.41
CA HIS A 266 -0.84 -29.83 -6.28
C HIS A 266 -0.34 -31.26 -6.03
N ARG A 267 -0.09 -32.04 -7.09
CA ARG A 267 0.53 -33.37 -6.95
C ARG A 267 1.96 -33.33 -6.42
N ARG A 268 2.70 -32.22 -6.62
CA ARG A 268 4.04 -32.00 -6.05
C ARG A 268 3.97 -31.60 -4.58
N ASP A 269 2.90 -30.94 -4.17
CA ASP A 269 2.61 -30.54 -2.80
C ASP A 269 1.29 -31.15 -2.29
N PRO A 270 1.25 -32.48 -2.00
CA PRO A 270 0.06 -33.18 -1.55
C PRO A 270 -0.20 -32.94 -0.05
N THR A 271 -0.18 -31.67 0.36
CA THR A 271 -0.39 -31.24 1.75
C THR A 271 -1.67 -30.42 1.85
N ALA A 272 -2.17 -30.25 3.08
CA ALA A 272 -3.27 -29.32 3.32
C ALA A 272 -2.90 -27.86 2.95
N ALA A 273 -1.61 -27.51 2.93
CA ALA A 273 -1.15 -26.21 2.44
C ALA A 273 -1.26 -26.13 0.91
N GLY A 274 -0.79 -27.17 0.20
CA GLY A 274 -0.93 -27.29 -1.24
C GLY A 274 -2.37 -27.23 -1.73
N GLU A 275 -3.30 -27.89 -1.03
CA GLU A 275 -4.74 -27.79 -1.36
C GLU A 275 -5.23 -26.33 -1.29
N ARG A 276 -4.87 -25.58 -0.23
CA ARG A 276 -5.23 -24.15 -0.13
C ARG A 276 -4.63 -23.34 -1.26
N GLN A 277 -3.38 -23.61 -1.63
CA GLN A 277 -2.72 -22.89 -2.73
C GLN A 277 -3.37 -23.23 -4.08
N ALA A 278 -3.81 -24.47 -4.30
CA ALA A 278 -4.57 -24.87 -5.48
C ALA A 278 -5.92 -24.13 -5.54
N GLU A 279 -6.63 -24.01 -4.42
CA GLU A 279 -7.91 -23.31 -4.35
C GLU A 279 -7.79 -21.81 -4.61
N ARG A 280 -6.70 -21.20 -4.11
CA ARG A 280 -6.35 -19.83 -4.46
C ARG A 280 -6.05 -19.68 -5.95
N ALA A 281 -5.28 -20.60 -6.54
CA ALA A 281 -4.96 -20.58 -7.95
C ALA A 281 -6.23 -20.67 -8.82
N ARG A 282 -7.14 -21.61 -8.52
CA ARG A 282 -8.42 -21.75 -9.22
C ARG A 282 -9.27 -20.49 -9.14
N SER A 283 -9.23 -19.79 -8.01
CA SER A 283 -9.96 -18.53 -7.81
C SER A 283 -9.34 -17.36 -8.58
N LEU A 284 -8.04 -17.43 -8.89
CA LEU A 284 -7.31 -16.44 -9.70
C LEU A 284 -7.54 -16.60 -11.21
N VAL A 285 -8.11 -17.71 -11.68
CA VAL A 285 -8.37 -17.92 -13.12
C VAL A 285 -9.18 -16.73 -13.67
N PRO A 286 -8.72 -16.04 -14.74
CA PRO A 286 -9.28 -14.77 -15.19
C PRO A 286 -10.50 -14.98 -16.10
N THR A 287 -11.49 -15.75 -15.64
CA THR A 287 -12.73 -15.99 -16.38
C THR A 287 -13.97 -15.69 -15.52
N PRO A 288 -15.10 -15.26 -16.12
CA PRO A 288 -16.35 -15.07 -15.40
C PRO A 288 -16.80 -16.32 -14.63
N GLU A 289 -16.60 -17.51 -15.21
CA GLU A 289 -16.98 -18.79 -14.63
C GLU A 289 -16.17 -19.11 -13.37
N ALA A 290 -14.87 -18.83 -13.39
CA ALA A 290 -14.02 -19.01 -12.23
C ALA A 290 -14.39 -18.06 -11.09
N LYS A 291 -14.69 -16.79 -11.41
CA LYS A 291 -15.16 -15.82 -10.40
C LYS A 291 -16.51 -16.23 -9.82
N ALA A 292 -17.43 -16.74 -10.65
CA ALA A 292 -18.73 -17.20 -10.17
C ALA A 292 -18.59 -18.41 -9.24
N LYS A 293 -17.73 -19.37 -9.59
CA LYS A 293 -17.42 -20.53 -8.74
C LYS A 293 -16.74 -20.12 -7.43
N ALA A 294 -15.77 -19.22 -7.49
CA ALA A 294 -15.07 -18.72 -6.29
C ALA A 294 -16.03 -17.98 -5.35
N TRP A 295 -16.92 -17.14 -5.90
CA TRP A 295 -17.96 -16.46 -5.13
C TRP A 295 -18.91 -17.44 -4.46
N ASP A 296 -19.48 -18.36 -5.24
CA ASP A 296 -20.44 -19.35 -4.74
C ASP A 296 -19.86 -20.15 -3.57
N ARG A 297 -18.62 -20.61 -3.71
CA ARG A 297 -17.93 -21.31 -2.64
C ARG A 297 -17.64 -20.41 -1.44
N ALA A 298 -17.14 -19.20 -1.65
CA ALA A 298 -16.79 -18.31 -0.55
C ALA A 298 -18.02 -17.87 0.28
N VAL A 299 -19.17 -17.71 -0.38
CA VAL A 299 -20.37 -17.07 0.20
C VAL A 299 -21.45 -18.09 0.59
N HIS A 300 -21.62 -19.17 -0.18
CA HIS A 300 -22.72 -20.12 0.02
C HIS A 300 -22.29 -21.45 0.65
N ASP A 301 -21.02 -21.85 0.54
CA ASP A 301 -20.55 -23.10 1.13
C ASP A 301 -20.14 -22.91 2.61
N ASP A 302 -21.06 -23.22 3.51
CA ASP A 302 -20.85 -23.12 4.96
C ASP A 302 -20.08 -24.29 5.57
N GLU A 303 -19.76 -25.33 4.79
CA GLU A 303 -19.03 -26.50 5.26
C GLU A 303 -17.51 -26.38 5.01
N LEU A 304 -17.07 -25.41 4.20
CA LEU A 304 -15.65 -25.19 3.93
C LEU A 304 -14.81 -24.94 5.19
N PRO A 305 -13.66 -25.61 5.33
CA PRO A 305 -12.66 -25.24 6.32
C PRO A 305 -12.27 -23.76 6.16
N ASN A 306 -12.14 -23.03 7.27
CA ASN A 306 -11.91 -21.58 7.23
C ASN A 306 -10.66 -21.20 6.41
N ALA A 307 -9.57 -21.96 6.56
CA ALA A 307 -8.34 -21.70 5.82
C ALA A 307 -8.48 -21.93 4.29
N VAL A 308 -9.38 -22.81 3.85
CA VAL A 308 -9.70 -22.99 2.43
C VAL A 308 -10.53 -21.81 1.92
N ASN A 309 -11.52 -21.38 2.71
CA ASN A 309 -12.33 -20.20 2.39
C ASN A 309 -11.45 -18.93 2.24
N GLU A 310 -10.51 -18.71 3.16
CA GLU A 310 -9.53 -17.62 3.09
C GLU A 310 -8.66 -17.68 1.83
N ALA A 311 -8.27 -18.88 1.39
CA ALA A 311 -7.49 -19.06 0.18
C ALA A 311 -8.29 -18.70 -1.09
N ILE A 312 -9.57 -19.11 -1.15
CA ILE A 312 -10.50 -18.74 -2.23
C ILE A 312 -10.67 -17.22 -2.29
N ILE A 313 -10.96 -16.59 -1.14
CA ILE A 313 -11.09 -15.14 -1.00
C ILE A 313 -9.81 -14.43 -1.45
N GLY A 314 -8.64 -14.92 -1.02
CA GLY A 314 -7.34 -14.38 -1.40
C GLY A 314 -6.98 -14.52 -2.90
N GLY A 315 -7.70 -15.35 -3.65
CA GLY A 315 -7.58 -15.46 -5.10
C GLY A 315 -8.68 -14.74 -5.89
N PHE A 316 -9.71 -14.26 -5.20
CA PHE A 316 -10.89 -13.67 -5.87
C PHE A 316 -10.55 -12.37 -6.61
N SER A 317 -9.77 -11.48 -5.98
CA SER A 317 -9.42 -10.17 -6.53
C SER A 317 -7.96 -10.12 -6.98
N HIS A 318 -7.73 -9.63 -8.21
CA HIS A 318 -6.43 -9.33 -8.75
C HIS A 318 -6.48 -7.97 -9.49
N PRO A 319 -5.47 -7.08 -9.38
CA PRO A 319 -5.52 -5.75 -9.99
C PRO A 319 -5.75 -5.77 -11.51
N GLY A 320 -5.23 -6.79 -12.20
CA GLY A 320 -5.42 -6.98 -13.64
C GLY A 320 -6.79 -7.55 -14.07
N GLN A 321 -7.70 -7.84 -13.13
CA GLN A 321 -8.96 -8.56 -13.42
C GLN A 321 -10.23 -7.78 -13.04
N ARG A 322 -10.11 -6.48 -12.74
CA ARG A 322 -11.21 -5.66 -12.20
C ARG A 322 -12.51 -5.71 -12.99
N ALA A 323 -12.42 -5.73 -14.32
CA ALA A 323 -13.59 -5.78 -15.19
C ALA A 323 -14.47 -7.02 -14.91
N LEU A 324 -13.87 -8.15 -14.53
CA LEU A 324 -14.60 -9.38 -14.18
C LEU A 324 -15.32 -9.28 -12.83
N LEU A 325 -14.91 -8.34 -11.98
CA LEU A 325 -15.38 -8.21 -10.60
C LEU A 325 -16.52 -7.19 -10.45
N ALA A 326 -16.84 -6.43 -11.50
CA ALA A 326 -17.89 -5.41 -11.48
C ALA A 326 -19.27 -5.94 -11.02
N PRO A 327 -19.75 -7.12 -11.46
CA PRO A 327 -21.05 -7.65 -11.03
C PRO A 327 -21.12 -8.00 -9.53
N TYR A 328 -19.98 -8.11 -8.84
CA TYR A 328 -19.92 -8.57 -7.46
C TYR A 328 -20.09 -7.45 -6.43
N VAL A 329 -20.11 -6.19 -6.86
CA VAL A 329 -20.46 -5.06 -5.98
C VAL A 329 -21.90 -5.22 -5.49
N GLU A 330 -22.84 -5.43 -6.41
CA GLU A 330 -24.26 -5.63 -6.07
C GLU A 330 -24.47 -6.91 -5.26
N LYS A 331 -23.86 -8.03 -5.69
CA LYS A 331 -23.94 -9.31 -4.98
C LYS A 331 -23.44 -9.21 -3.53
N TYR A 332 -22.33 -8.50 -3.31
CA TYR A 332 -21.79 -8.31 -1.97
C TYR A 332 -22.83 -7.70 -1.02
N PHE A 333 -23.43 -6.57 -1.40
CA PHE A 333 -24.42 -5.90 -0.53
C PHE A 333 -25.73 -6.68 -0.40
N ALA A 334 -26.09 -7.49 -1.40
CA ALA A 334 -27.26 -8.36 -1.33
C ALA A 334 -27.06 -9.55 -0.37
N GLU A 335 -25.85 -10.12 -0.29
CA GLU A 335 -25.63 -11.43 0.34
C GLU A 335 -24.88 -11.36 1.68
N VAL A 336 -24.12 -10.29 1.97
CA VAL A 336 -23.21 -10.22 3.12
C VAL A 336 -23.91 -10.32 4.48
N ALA A 337 -25.14 -9.78 4.60
CA ALA A 337 -25.93 -9.88 5.82
C ALA A 337 -26.34 -11.32 6.14
N ASP A 338 -26.71 -12.08 5.10
CA ASP A 338 -27.10 -13.49 5.24
C ASP A 338 -25.91 -14.37 5.59
N VAL A 339 -24.73 -14.11 5.03
CA VAL A 339 -23.48 -14.80 5.43
C VAL A 339 -23.22 -14.59 6.92
N TRP A 340 -23.35 -13.36 7.40
CA TRP A 340 -23.13 -13.02 8.80
C TRP A 340 -24.14 -13.70 9.74
N ALA A 341 -25.40 -13.85 9.30
CA ALA A 341 -26.43 -14.52 10.09
C ALA A 341 -26.24 -16.04 10.16
N ARG A 342 -25.74 -16.68 9.09
CA ARG A 342 -25.57 -18.14 9.01
C ARG A 342 -24.26 -18.65 9.61
N ARG A 343 -23.19 -17.83 9.59
CA ARG A 343 -21.86 -18.23 10.05
C ARG A 343 -21.52 -17.64 11.42
N THR A 344 -20.54 -18.25 12.09
CA THR A 344 -19.93 -17.63 13.27
C THR A 344 -19.24 -16.32 12.88
N SER A 345 -19.17 -15.35 13.79
CA SER A 345 -18.57 -14.04 13.50
C SER A 345 -17.15 -14.13 12.93
N GLU A 346 -16.34 -15.07 13.42
CA GLU A 346 -14.97 -15.32 12.93
C GLU A 346 -14.96 -15.76 11.45
N ARG A 347 -15.81 -16.73 11.08
CA ARG A 347 -15.91 -17.24 9.71
C ARG A 347 -16.57 -16.24 8.76
N ALA A 348 -17.50 -15.43 9.25
CA ALA A 348 -18.14 -14.39 8.46
C ALA A 348 -17.17 -13.23 8.19
N GLN A 349 -16.32 -12.87 9.15
CA GLN A 349 -15.42 -11.72 9.04
C GLN A 349 -14.44 -11.83 7.86
N SER A 350 -13.94 -13.03 7.55
CA SER A 350 -13.07 -13.24 6.38
C SER A 350 -13.80 -12.92 5.07
N VAL A 351 -15.06 -13.34 4.94
CA VAL A 351 -15.91 -13.01 3.78
C VAL A 351 -16.19 -11.52 3.71
N VAL A 352 -16.64 -10.92 4.81
CA VAL A 352 -17.00 -9.50 4.88
C VAL A 352 -15.81 -8.62 4.48
N LEU A 353 -14.63 -8.86 5.07
CA LEU A 353 -13.45 -8.02 4.80
C LEU A 353 -12.80 -8.35 3.46
N GLY A 354 -12.65 -9.63 3.13
CA GLY A 354 -11.90 -10.04 1.96
C GLY A 354 -12.68 -9.92 0.65
N LEU A 355 -14.02 -9.94 0.69
CA LEU A 355 -14.88 -9.74 -0.48
C LEU A 355 -15.57 -8.37 -0.49
N PHE A 356 -15.28 -7.47 0.46
CA PHE A 356 -15.69 -6.07 0.32
C PHE A 356 -15.15 -5.52 -1.01
N PRO A 357 -15.97 -4.82 -1.82
CA PRO A 357 -15.65 -4.44 -3.20
C PRO A 357 -14.63 -3.29 -3.32
N SER A 358 -13.46 -3.45 -2.69
CA SER A 358 -12.33 -2.52 -2.69
C SER A 358 -11.72 -2.26 -4.08
N TRP A 359 -11.97 -3.16 -5.04
CA TRP A 359 -11.57 -3.02 -6.44
C TRP A 359 -12.42 -2.00 -7.22
N ALA A 360 -13.63 -1.68 -6.74
CA ALA A 360 -14.57 -0.76 -7.39
C ALA A 360 -14.48 0.62 -6.73
N VAL A 361 -13.41 1.36 -7.04
CA VAL A 361 -13.19 2.72 -6.53
C VAL A 361 -14.05 3.72 -7.30
N GLU A 362 -15.35 3.70 -7.00
CA GLU A 362 -16.39 4.46 -7.68
C GLU A 362 -17.38 5.05 -6.68
N LYS A 363 -18.00 6.19 -7.05
CA LYS A 363 -19.07 6.80 -6.24
C LYS A 363 -20.26 5.85 -6.05
N SER A 364 -20.62 5.09 -7.09
CA SER A 364 -21.65 4.05 -7.07
C SER A 364 -21.47 3.04 -5.93
N THR A 365 -20.22 2.66 -5.64
CA THR A 365 -19.90 1.71 -4.56
C THR A 365 -20.05 2.35 -3.18
N VAL A 366 -19.75 3.64 -3.05
CA VAL A 366 -20.03 4.40 -1.81
C VAL A 366 -21.53 4.52 -1.59
N ASP A 367 -22.28 4.88 -2.64
CA ASP A 367 -23.74 5.03 -2.58
C ASP A 367 -24.41 3.69 -2.20
N ALA A 368 -23.93 2.56 -2.74
CA ALA A 368 -24.40 1.23 -2.37
C ALA A 368 -24.09 0.89 -0.90
N ALA A 369 -22.89 1.22 -0.42
CA ALA A 369 -22.53 1.03 0.98
C ALA A 369 -23.36 1.90 1.93
N ASP A 370 -23.65 3.14 1.56
CA ASP A 370 -24.52 4.04 2.32
C ASP A 370 -25.95 3.54 2.40
N ALA A 371 -26.50 3.09 1.26
CA ALA A 371 -27.84 2.50 1.22
C ALA A 371 -27.94 1.26 2.12
N TRP A 372 -26.93 0.39 2.09
CA TRP A 372 -26.86 -0.79 2.96
C TRP A 372 -26.72 -0.40 4.44
N LEU A 373 -25.87 0.60 4.75
CA LEU A 373 -25.67 1.10 6.11
C LEU A 373 -26.86 1.91 6.65
N ALA A 374 -27.83 2.30 5.82
CA ALA A 374 -29.04 2.96 6.29
C ALA A 374 -29.98 2.02 7.06
N ASP A 375 -29.87 0.70 6.85
CA ASP A 375 -30.66 -0.29 7.60
C ASP A 375 -30.02 -0.57 8.98
N GLU A 376 -30.56 0.06 10.01
CA GLU A 376 -30.12 -0.09 11.40
C GLU A 376 -30.38 -1.48 11.99
N SER A 377 -31.15 -2.35 11.31
CA SER A 377 -31.39 -3.72 11.76
C SER A 377 -30.16 -4.63 11.60
N HIS A 378 -29.20 -4.26 10.76
CA HIS A 378 -27.96 -5.01 10.60
C HIS A 378 -27.13 -5.05 11.89
N PRO A 379 -26.47 -6.18 12.23
CA PRO A 379 -25.67 -6.30 13.44
C PRO A 379 -24.57 -5.22 13.56
N PRO A 380 -24.36 -4.59 14.74
CA PRO A 380 -23.40 -3.49 14.89
C PRO A 380 -21.97 -3.84 14.47
N ALA A 381 -21.52 -5.07 14.74
CA ALA A 381 -20.20 -5.54 14.35
C ALA A 381 -20.04 -5.60 12.82
N LEU A 382 -21.06 -6.07 12.10
CA LEU A 382 -21.08 -6.11 10.64
C LEU A 382 -21.11 -4.69 10.05
N ARG A 383 -21.99 -3.83 10.58
CA ARG A 383 -22.07 -2.41 10.18
C ARG A 383 -20.72 -1.71 10.32
N ARG A 384 -19.97 -1.99 11.39
CA ARG A 384 -18.61 -1.45 11.57
C ARG A 384 -17.68 -1.87 10.43
N LEU A 385 -17.63 -3.16 10.09
CA LEU A 385 -16.75 -3.66 9.02
C LEU A 385 -17.10 -3.06 7.65
N VAL A 386 -18.40 -2.96 7.32
CA VAL A 386 -18.86 -2.33 6.07
C VAL A 386 -18.54 -0.83 6.05
N SER A 387 -18.70 -0.13 7.17
CA SER A 387 -18.34 1.28 7.31
C SER A 387 -16.84 1.52 7.13
N GLU A 388 -16.00 0.64 7.67
CA GLU A 388 -14.54 0.68 7.47
C GLU A 388 -14.15 0.46 6.00
N GLY A 389 -14.77 -0.53 5.33
CA GLY A 389 -14.60 -0.75 3.89
C GLY A 389 -15.02 0.47 3.06
N ARG A 390 -16.18 1.05 3.37
CA ARG A 390 -16.67 2.30 2.73
C ARG A 390 -15.68 3.44 2.90
N ALA A 391 -15.15 3.66 4.11
CA ALA A 391 -14.15 4.68 4.36
C ALA A 391 -12.86 4.45 3.53
N GLY A 392 -12.54 3.19 3.23
CA GLY A 392 -11.50 2.80 2.27
C GLY A 392 -11.76 3.36 0.86
N ILE A 393 -12.97 3.15 0.31
CA ILE A 393 -13.35 3.64 -1.03
C ILE A 393 -13.39 5.16 -1.09
N VAL A 394 -13.97 5.83 -0.08
CA VAL A 394 -14.03 7.30 -0.04
C VAL A 394 -12.63 7.90 -0.10
N ARG A 395 -11.68 7.33 0.64
CA ARG A 395 -10.28 7.74 0.60
C ARG A 395 -9.67 7.52 -0.79
N ALA A 396 -9.89 6.34 -1.37
CA ALA A 396 -9.35 5.99 -2.68
C ALA A 396 -9.89 6.92 -3.79
N LEU A 397 -11.17 7.30 -3.71
CA LEU A 397 -11.78 8.29 -4.61
C LEU A 397 -11.11 9.66 -4.51
N ALA A 398 -10.93 10.17 -3.29
CA ALA A 398 -10.25 11.45 -3.07
C ALA A 398 -8.81 11.43 -3.61
N ALA A 399 -8.06 10.36 -3.35
CA ALA A 399 -6.70 10.20 -3.86
C ALA A 399 -6.66 10.13 -5.39
N ARG A 400 -7.62 9.44 -6.02
CA ARG A 400 -7.75 9.33 -7.47
C ARG A 400 -8.14 10.63 -8.15
N GLU A 401 -9.03 11.40 -7.53
CA GLU A 401 -9.37 12.74 -7.98
C GLU A 401 -8.15 13.67 -7.90
N PHE A 402 -7.40 13.61 -6.80
CA PHE A 402 -6.18 14.39 -6.63
C PHE A 402 -5.06 13.99 -7.62
N ASP A 403 -4.89 12.70 -7.89
CA ASP A 403 -3.90 12.22 -8.87
C ASP A 403 -4.17 12.75 -10.29
N ARG A 404 -5.45 12.95 -10.65
CA ARG A 404 -5.87 13.52 -11.94
C ARG A 404 -5.70 15.03 -12.04
N SER A 405 -5.59 15.73 -10.90
CA SER A 405 -5.62 17.20 -10.83
C SER A 405 -4.44 17.91 -11.48
#